data_AF-A0A414AS13-F1
#
_entry.id   AF-A0A414AS13-F1
#
_cell.length_a   1.000
_cell.length_b   1.000
_cell.length_c   1.000
_cell.angle_alpha   90.00
_cell.angle_beta   90.00
_cell.angle_gamma   90.00
#
_symmetry.space_group_name_H-M   'P 1'
#
loop_
_entity.id
_entity.type
_entity.pdbx_description
1 polymer ?
#
loop_
_entity_poly.entity_id
_entity_poly.type
_entity_poly.pdbx_seq_one_letter_code
_entity_poly.pdbx_strand_id
1 'polypeptide(L)' 'MELVICIIVGIVIGIVFGRQVFRRDVVGSLRVDQSDPDSGPYLFLELSHKGADAIYKKRYVVLKVNIKNYISHE' A
#
# COMPACT_ATOMS: atom_id res chain seq x y z
N MET A 1 6.69 -23.17 -31.32
CA MET A 1 5.39 -23.27 -30.60
C MET A 1 5.63 -23.51 -29.11
N GLU A 2 6.32 -24.58 -28.70
CA GLU A 2 6.60 -24.86 -27.27
C GLU A 2 7.37 -23.76 -26.54
N LEU A 3 8.47 -23.25 -27.09
CA LEU A 3 9.26 -22.18 -26.46
C LEU A 3 8.45 -20.90 -26.19
N VAL A 4 7.56 -20.55 -27.12
CA VAL A 4 6.69 -19.38 -26.98
C VAL A 4 5.69 -19.59 -25.84
N ILE A 5 5.14 -20.80 -25.70
CA ILE A 5 4.23 -21.16 -24.61
C ILE A 5 4.96 -21.10 -23.26
N CYS A 6 6.17 -21.65 -23.16
CA CYS A 6 6.97 -21.61 -21.93
C CYS A 6 7.26 -20.16 -21.48
N ILE A 7 7.60 -19.27 -22.42
CA ILE A 7 7.86 -17.85 -22.10
C ILE A 7 6.59 -17.16 -21.59
N ILE A 8 5.45 -17.38 -22.25
CA ILE A 8 4.17 -16.78 -21.82
C ILE A 8 3.79 -17.26 -20.41
N VAL A 9 3.93 -18.56 -20.13
CA VAL A 9 3.65 -19.12 -18.80
C VAL A 9 4.56 -18.50 -17.74
N GLY A 10 5.86 -18.37 -18.03
CA GLY A 10 6.81 -17.72 -17.12
C GLY A 10 6.45 -16.27 -16.81
N ILE A 11 6.05 -15.50 -17.82
CA ILE A 11 5.60 -14.11 -17.66
C ILE A 11 4.34 -14.05 -16.78
N VAL A 12 3.35 -14.91 -17.04
CA VAL A 12 2.10 -14.94 -16.27
C VAL A 12 2.39 -15.27 -14.80
N ILE A 13 3.22 -16.29 -14.53
CA ILE A 13 3.62 -16.66 -13.16
C ILE A 13 4.33 -15.48 -12.48
N GLY A 14 5.29 -14.84 -13.17
CA GLY A 14 6.00 -13.68 -12.66
C GLY A 14 5.06 -12.51 -12.29
N ILE A 15 4.08 -12.22 -13.15
CA ILE A 15 3.07 -11.17 -12.89
C ILE A 15 2.21 -11.52 -11.67
N VAL A 16 1.75 -12.77 -11.56
CA VAL A 16 0.89 -13.23 -10.46
C VAL A 16 1.65 -13.18 -9.13
N PHE A 17 2.86 -13.73 -9.08
CA PHE A 17 3.69 -13.72 -7.87
C PHE A 17 4.10 -12.31 -7.46
N GLY A 18 4.53 -11.48 -8.42
CA GLY A 18 4.87 -10.09 -8.16
C GLY A 18 3.70 -9.35 -7.50
N ARG A 19 2.51 -9.40 -8.11
CA ARG A 19 1.31 -8.76 -7.55
C ARG A 19 0.97 -9.25 -6.15
N GLN A 20 1.13 -10.55 -5.87
CA GLN A 20 0.79 -11.13 -4.57
C GLN A 20 1.76 -10.71 -3.46
N VAL A 21 3.07 -10.64 -3.75
CA VAL A 21 4.08 -10.18 -2.78
C VAL A 21 3.88 -8.70 -2.47
N PHE A 22 3.75 -7.85 -3.51
CA PHE A 22 3.54 -6.41 -3.31
C PHE A 22 2.24 -6.07 -2.57
N ARG A 23 1.17 -6.87 -2.73
CA ARG A 23 -0.08 -6.67 -1.99
C ARG A 23 0.01 -7.06 -0.51
N ARG A 24 0.88 -8.01 -0.14
CA ARG A 24 1.00 -8.50 1.23
C ARG A 24 1.88 -7.61 2.12
N ASP A 25 2.71 -6.76 1.53
CA ASP A 25 3.63 -5.88 2.27
C ASP A 25 3.03 -4.54 2.70
N VAL A 26 1.72 -4.34 2.51
CA VAL A 26 1.03 -3.17 3.06
C VAL A 26 0.89 -3.33 4.57
N VAL A 27 1.67 -2.58 5.33
CA VAL A 27 1.74 -2.72 6.80
C VAL A 27 0.61 -1.96 7.53
N GLY A 28 -0.02 -1.01 6.84
CA GLY A 28 -1.06 -0.16 7.39
C GLY A 28 -1.56 0.88 6.38
N SER A 29 -2.33 1.84 6.87
CA SER A 29 -2.80 3.00 6.10
C SER A 29 -2.08 4.28 6.53
N LEU A 30 -1.82 5.15 5.56
CA LEU A 30 -1.50 6.55 5.80
C LEU A 30 -2.75 7.35 5.45
N ARG A 31 -3.47 7.80 6.47
CA ARG A 31 -4.66 8.62 6.30
C ARG A 31 -4.23 10.07 6.15
N VAL A 32 -4.69 10.70 5.07
CA VAL A 32 -4.47 12.11 4.78
C VAL A 32 -5.80 12.83 4.98
N ASP A 33 -5.82 13.77 5.90
CA ASP A 33 -6.97 14.61 6.20
C ASP A 33 -6.71 16.03 5.69
N GLN A 34 -7.59 16.51 4.80
CA GLN A 34 -7.51 17.82 4.14
C GLN A 34 -8.68 18.72 4.52
N SER A 35 -9.33 18.43 5.63
CA SER A 35 -10.55 19.12 6.02
C SER A 35 -10.32 20.54 6.57
N ASP A 36 -9.08 20.89 6.93
CA ASP A 36 -8.69 22.25 7.31
C ASP A 36 -8.00 22.91 6.09
N PRO A 37 -8.59 23.96 5.48
CA PRO A 37 -7.99 24.65 4.34
C PRO A 37 -6.84 25.59 4.74
N ASP A 38 -6.75 25.99 6.01
CA ASP A 38 -5.77 26.96 6.50
C ASP A 38 -4.52 26.27 7.07
N SER A 39 -4.73 25.10 7.67
CA SER A 39 -3.66 24.22 8.13
C SER A 39 -3.50 23.08 7.13
N GLY A 40 -2.42 23.04 6.35
CA GLY A 40 -2.17 22.01 5.33
C GLY A 40 -2.37 20.55 5.79
N PRO A 41 -2.30 19.57 4.87
CA PRO A 41 -2.80 18.21 5.09
C PRO A 41 -2.24 17.52 6.35
N TYR A 42 -3.13 17.05 7.21
CA TYR A 42 -2.75 16.24 8.37
C TYR A 42 -2.53 14.78 7.97
N LEU A 43 -1.48 14.18 8.53
CA LEU A 43 -1.09 12.79 8.25
C LEU A 43 -1.25 11.94 9.51
N PHE A 44 -2.06 10.88 9.40
CA PHE A 44 -2.26 9.91 10.47
C PHE A 44 -1.77 8.54 10.01
N LEU A 45 -0.82 7.98 10.75
CA LEU A 45 -0.31 6.64 10.51
C LEU A 45 -1.17 5.61 11.26
N GLU A 46 -1.86 4.76 10.52
CA GLU A 46 -2.74 3.71 11.04
C GLU A 46 -2.09 2.35 10.78
N LEU A 47 -1.56 1.73 11.83
CA LEU A 47 -0.86 0.45 11.72
C LEU A 47 -1.75 -0.69 12.20
N SER A 48 -1.69 -1.81 11.47
CA SER A 48 -2.19 -3.07 11.99
C SER A 48 -1.22 -3.62 13.06
N HIS A 49 -1.69 -4.53 13.93
CA HIS A 49 -0.82 -5.16 14.94
C HIS A 49 0.43 -5.83 14.33
N LYS A 50 0.29 -6.43 13.14
CA LYS A 50 1.42 -7.01 12.39
C LYS A 50 2.27 -5.94 11.70
N GLY A 51 1.69 -4.78 11.41
CA GLY A 51 2.36 -3.67 10.73
C GLY A 51 3.34 -2.91 11.61
N ALA A 52 3.02 -2.74 12.89
CA ALA A 52 3.94 -2.17 13.87
C ALA A 52 5.23 -3.00 13.94
N ASP A 53 5.08 -4.33 14.03
CA ASP A 53 6.18 -5.28 14.07
C ASP A 53 7.06 -5.23 12.80
N ALA A 54 6.44 -4.99 11.64
CA ALA A 54 7.14 -4.83 10.38
C ALA A 54 7.94 -3.52 10.28
N ILE A 55 7.45 -2.42 10.85
CA ILE A 55 8.16 -1.14 10.88
C ILE A 55 9.45 -1.22 11.71
N TYR A 56 9.44 -1.96 12.82
CA TYR A 56 10.64 -2.15 13.64
C TYR A 56 11.70 -3.03 12.97
N LYS A 57 11.30 -3.93 12.05
CA LYS A 57 12.18 -4.96 11.48
C LYS A 57 12.64 -4.67 10.04
N LYS A 58 11.90 -3.85 9.29
CA LYS A 58 12.16 -3.59 7.86
C LYS A 58 12.68 -2.18 7.64
N ARG A 59 13.66 -2.04 6.73
CA ARG A 59 14.22 -0.73 6.34
C ARG A 59 13.22 0.15 5.60
N TYR A 60 12.28 -0.46 4.86
CA TYR A 60 11.24 0.22 4.12
C TYR A 60 9.93 -0.56 4.26
N VAL A 61 8.81 0.17 4.31
CA VAL A 61 7.45 -0.40 4.37
C VAL A 61 6.55 0.29 3.35
N VAL A 62 5.54 -0.43 2.87
CA VAL A 62 4.51 0.12 1.99
C VAL A 62 3.27 0.42 2.83
N LEU A 63 2.70 1.61 2.66
CA LEU A 63 1.46 2.04 3.31
C LEU A 63 0.39 2.29 2.25
N LYS A 64 -0.85 1.94 2.56
CA LYS A 64 -2.00 2.31 1.74
C LYS A 64 -2.38 3.75 2.04
N VAL A 65 -2.25 4.64 1.06
CA VAL A 65 -2.66 6.03 1.23
C VAL A 65 -4.19 6.13 1.13
N ASN A 66 -4.81 6.80 2.11
CA ASN A 66 -6.26 7.03 2.17
C ASN A 66 -6.51 8.53 2.33
N ILE A 67 -6.85 9.19 1.22
CA ILE A 67 -7.13 10.62 1.17
C ILE A 67 -8.64 10.81 1.30
N LYS A 68 -9.08 11.48 2.37
CA LYS A 68 -10.50 11.78 2.60
C LYS A 68 -10.64 13.09 3.37
N ASN A 69 -11.73 13.81 3.07
CA ASN A 69 -12.19 14.94 3.88
C ASN A 69 -13.17 14.37 4.91
N TYR A 70 -12.83 14.47 6.19
CA TYR A 70 -13.60 13.89 7.29
C TYR A 70 -14.48 14.92 8.00
N ILE A 71 -14.20 16.22 7.83
CA ILE A 71 -15.05 17.30 8.34
C ILE A 71 -15.92 17.79 7.18
N SER A 72 -17.24 17.69 7.35
CA SER A 72 -18.20 18.33 6.46
C SER A 72 -18.23 19.82 6.78
N HIS A 73 -18.00 20.68 5.79
CA HIS A 73 -18.35 22.08 5.90
C HIS A 73 -19.86 22.20 5.66
N GLU A 74 -20.64 22.15 6.74
CA GLU A 74 -22.02 22.69 6.74
C GLU A 74 -22.00 24.20 6.97
#